data_AF-A0A2E5PSU6-F1
#
_entry.id   AF-A0A2E5PSU6-F1
#
_cell.length_a   1.000
_cell.length_b   1.000
_cell.length_c   1.000
_cell.angle_alpha   90.00
_cell.angle_beta   90.00
_cell.angle_gamma   90.00
#
_symmetry.space_group_name_H-M   'P 1'
#
loop_
_entity.id
_entity.type
_entity.pdbx_description
1 polymer ?
#
loop_
_entity_poly.entity_id
_entity_poly.type
_entity_poly.pdbx_seq_one_letter_code
_entity_poly.pdbx_strand_id
1 'polypeptide(L)'
;MKKISLIKYLLLFIWFSCFLNLLFPVSIFFNYLLIFLVVTHVIEFFVFFNKIKDQRIKNFFLVLIFGYLHLQQLDRINKNSN
;
A
#
# COMPACT_ATOMS: atom_id res chain seq x y z
N MET A 1 -10.48 -13.77 -7.45
CA MET A 1 -10.79 -12.97 -6.24
C MET A 1 -10.00 -13.42 -5.01
N LYS A 2 -9.92 -14.71 -4.66
CA LYS A 2 -9.23 -15.20 -3.43
C LYS A 2 -7.75 -14.81 -3.27
N LYS A 3 -6.94 -14.85 -4.35
CA LYS A 3 -5.48 -14.57 -4.29
C LYS A 3 -5.15 -13.10 -3.96
N ILE A 4 -5.93 -12.15 -4.47
CA ILE A 4 -5.71 -10.71 -4.26
C ILE A 4 -5.98 -10.33 -2.79
N SER A 5 -7.03 -10.89 -2.20
CA SER A 5 -7.34 -10.70 -0.78
C SER A 5 -6.25 -11.27 0.14
N LEU A 6 -5.63 -12.38 -0.25
CA LEU A 6 -4.54 -13.00 0.51
C LEU A 6 -3.28 -12.13 0.49
N ILE A 7 -2.95 -11.55 -0.67
CA ILE A 7 -1.84 -10.60 -0.81
C ILE A 7 -2.09 -9.33 0.03
N LYS A 8 -3.33 -8.81 0.07
CA LYS A 8 -3.69 -7.70 0.95
C LYS A 8 -3.43 -8.01 2.42
N TYR A 9 -3.89 -9.16 2.88
CA TYR A 9 -3.71 -9.58 4.27
C TYR A 9 -2.24 -9.76 4.61
N LEU A 10 -1.45 -10.32 3.69
CA LEU A 10 -0.02 -10.51 3.89
C LEU A 10 0.73 -9.16 3.94
N LEU A 11 0.35 -8.20 3.10
CA LEU A 11 0.92 -6.85 3.12
C LEU A 11 0.56 -6.10 4.41
N LEU A 12 -0.70 -6.21 4.87
CA LEU A 12 -1.14 -5.69 6.17
C LEU A 12 -0.35 -6.33 7.33
N PHE A 13 -0.09 -7.62 7.25
CA PHE A 13 0.69 -8.35 8.26
C PHE A 13 2.14 -7.86 8.29
N ILE A 14 2.76 -7.63 7.14
CA ILE A 14 4.12 -7.05 7.03
C ILE A 14 4.16 -5.64 7.64
N TRP A 15 3.17 -4.80 7.33
CA TRP A 15 3.02 -3.49 7.93
C TRP A 15 2.89 -3.57 9.45
N PHE A 16 2.06 -4.49 9.94
CA PHE A 16 1.87 -4.71 11.37
C PHE A 16 3.16 -5.17 12.05
N SER A 17 3.90 -6.11 11.47
CA SER A 17 5.19 -6.56 11.99
C SER A 17 6.23 -5.43 12.01
N CYS A 18 6.29 -4.58 10.98
CA CYS A 18 7.16 -3.41 10.98
C CYS A 18 6.76 -2.40 12.07
N PHE A 19 5.46 -2.14 12.25
CA PHE A 19 4.96 -1.22 13.27
C PHE A 19 5.26 -1.74 14.68
N LEU A 20 5.12 -3.05 14.88
CA LEU A 20 5.47 -3.71 16.13
C LEU A 20 6.97 -3.62 16.41
N ASN A 21 7.82 -3.72 15.37
CA ASN A 21 9.26 -3.51 15.49
C ASN A 21 9.63 -2.04 15.82
N LEU A 22 8.76 -1.09 15.50
CA LEU A 22 8.95 0.33 15.83
C LEU A 22 8.64 0.60 17.31
N LEU A 23 7.62 -0.08 17.86
CA LEU A 23 7.27 -0.06 19.29
C LEU A 23 8.26 -0.85 20.16
N PHE A 24 8.69 -2.00 19.65
CA PHE A 24 9.66 -2.88 20.29
C PHE A 24 10.80 -3.08 19.30
N PRO A 25 11.97 -2.43 19.47
CA PRO A 25 13.09 -2.57 18.56
C PRO A 25 13.70 -3.98 18.70
N VAL A 26 13.11 -4.96 18.02
CA VAL A 26 13.53 -6.37 18.04
C VAL A 26 14.67 -6.59 17.07
N SER A 27 14.59 -6.00 15.87
CA SER A 27 15.64 -6.16 14.85
C SER A 27 15.73 -4.98 13.88
N ILE A 28 16.97 -4.63 13.54
CA ILE A 28 17.30 -3.59 12.55
C ILE A 28 16.80 -4.00 11.15
N PHE A 29 16.69 -5.30 10.87
CA PHE A 29 16.20 -5.80 9.58
C PHE A 29 14.81 -5.26 9.23
N PHE A 30 13.89 -5.25 10.19
CA PHE A 30 12.53 -4.72 9.99
C PHE A 30 12.53 -3.21 9.76
N ASN A 31 13.51 -2.46 10.26
CA ASN A 31 13.63 -1.03 9.97
C ASN A 31 14.01 -0.78 8.51
N TYR A 32 14.97 -1.55 7.97
CA TYR A 32 15.30 -1.49 6.54
C TYR A 32 14.13 -1.95 5.67
N LEU A 33 13.41 -2.99 6.11
CA LEU A 33 12.22 -3.48 5.42
C LEU A 33 11.11 -2.41 5.40
N LEU A 34 10.88 -1.71 6.52
CA LEU A 34 9.93 -0.60 6.61
C LEU A 34 10.31 0.53 5.65
N ILE A 35 11.58 0.95 5.66
CA ILE A 35 12.06 2.01 4.76
C ILE A 35 11.85 1.61 3.30
N PHE A 36 12.22 0.38 2.93
CA PHE A 36 12.02 -0.14 1.58
C PHE A 36 10.54 -0.17 1.18
N LEU A 37 9.67 -0.58 2.11
CA LEU A 37 8.22 -0.62 1.90
C LEU A 37 7.67 0.78 1.63
N VAL A 38 8.03 1.75 2.48
CA VAL A 38 7.60 3.15 2.37
C VAL A 38 8.10 3.76 1.07
N VAL A 39 9.39 3.62 0.74
CA VAL A 39 9.97 4.16 -0.49
C VAL A 39 9.25 3.62 -1.72
N THR A 40 8.99 2.30 -1.76
CA THR A 40 8.28 1.68 -2.88
C THR A 40 6.86 2.24 -3.02
N HIS A 41 6.12 2.36 -1.92
CA HIS A 41 4.75 2.88 -1.95
C HIS A 41 4.70 4.39 -2.29
N VAL A 42 5.72 5.16 -1.89
CA VAL A 42 5.86 6.58 -2.26
C VAL A 42 6.15 6.73 -3.76
N ILE A 43 7.01 5.88 -4.33
CA ILE A 43 7.27 5.88 -5.78
C ILE A 43 6.00 5.52 -6.55
N GLU A 44 5.29 4.45 -6.15
CA GLU A 44 4.01 4.09 -6.74
C GLU A 44 3.02 5.25 -6.67
N PHE A 45 2.90 5.90 -5.51
CA PHE A 45 2.06 7.07 -5.39
C PHE A 45 2.46 8.18 -6.36
N PHE A 46 3.74 8.50 -6.50
CA PHE A 46 4.21 9.55 -7.39
C PHE A 46 3.88 9.25 -8.86
N VAL A 47 4.06 8.00 -9.29
CA VAL A 47 3.71 7.53 -10.64
C VAL A 47 2.20 7.64 -10.90
N PHE A 48 1.38 7.29 -9.92
CA PHE A 48 -0.09 7.27 -10.06
C PHE A 48 -0.78 8.56 -9.58
N PHE A 49 -0.03 9.53 -9.07
CA PHE A 49 -0.53 10.81 -8.55
C PHE A 49 -1.39 11.56 -9.58
N ASN A 50 -1.02 11.45 -10.86
CA ASN A 50 -1.70 12.14 -11.94
C ASN A 50 -3.06 11.53 -12.31
N LYS A 51 -3.32 10.27 -11.93
CA LYS A 51 -4.61 9.57 -12.14
C LYS A 51 -5.65 9.89 -11.05
N ILE A 52 -5.24 10.47 -9.93
CA ILE A 52 -6.05 10.59 -8.71
C ILE A 52 -6.37 12.07 -8.47
N LYS A 53 -7.31 12.63 -9.23
CA LYS A 53 -7.77 14.02 -9.07
C LYS A 53 -8.87 14.17 -8.01
N ASP A 54 -9.75 13.18 -7.85
CA ASP A 54 -10.80 13.18 -6.83
C ASP A 54 -10.36 12.43 -5.57
N GLN A 55 -10.48 13.09 -4.41
CA GLN A 55 -10.11 12.55 -3.09
C GLN A 55 -8.64 12.13 -2.90
N ARG A 56 -7.71 13.00 -3.32
CA ARG A 56 -6.24 12.86 -3.18
C ARG A 56 -5.76 12.25 -1.86
N ILE A 57 -6.27 12.73 -0.72
CA ILE A 57 -5.78 12.30 0.60
C ILE A 57 -6.18 10.86 0.91
N LYS A 58 -7.44 10.48 0.69
CA LYS A 58 -7.91 9.11 0.93
C LYS A 58 -7.17 8.12 0.04
N ASN A 59 -7.08 8.43 -1.26
CA ASN A 59 -6.38 7.56 -2.19
C ASN A 59 -4.87 7.54 -1.94
N PHE A 60 -4.28 8.62 -1.42
CA PHE A 60 -2.88 8.61 -0.95
C PHE A 60 -2.68 7.60 0.16
N PHE A 61 -3.48 7.65 1.24
CA PHE A 61 -3.36 6.70 2.34
C PHE A 61 -3.59 5.26 1.89
N LEU A 62 -4.57 5.03 1.01
CA LEU A 62 -4.82 3.67 0.51
C LEU A 62 -3.71 3.18 -0.43
N VAL A 63 -3.11 4.04 -1.26
CA VAL A 63 -1.91 3.66 -2.05
C VAL A 63 -0.70 3.47 -1.13
N LEU A 64 -0.59 4.21 -0.03
CA LEU A 64 0.50 4.04 0.94
C LEU A 64 0.41 2.71 1.72
N ILE A 65 -0.80 2.19 1.93
CA ILE A 65 -1.04 0.95 2.69
C ILE A 65 -1.15 -0.27 1.76
N PHE A 66 -1.78 -0.12 0.59
CA PHE A 66 -2.08 -1.22 -0.33
C PHE A 66 -1.33 -1.14 -1.67
N GLY A 67 -0.58 -0.08 -1.94
CA GLY A 67 0.18 0.11 -3.17
C GLY A 67 -0.68 0.05 -4.43
N TYR A 68 -0.09 -0.52 -5.49
CA TYR A 68 -0.77 -0.82 -6.76
C TYR A 68 -2.07 -1.62 -6.63
N LEU A 69 -2.23 -2.42 -5.57
CA LEU A 69 -3.39 -3.28 -5.39
C LEU A 69 -4.69 -2.49 -5.19
N HIS A 70 -4.60 -1.29 -4.59
CA HIS A 70 -5.74 -0.39 -4.48
C HIS A 70 -6.10 0.26 -5.82
N LEU A 71 -5.08 0.66 -6.59
CA LEU A 71 -5.25 1.21 -7.93
C LEU A 71 -5.91 0.21 -8.89
N GLN A 72 -5.51 -1.06 -8.83
CA GLN A 72 -6.13 -2.12 -9.65
C GLN A 72 -7.61 -2.32 -9.31
N GLN A 73 -8.02 -2.11 -8.06
CA GLN A 73 -9.43 -2.16 -7.68
C GLN A 73 -10.19 -0.94 -8.19
N LEU A 74 -9.61 0.26 -8.09
CA LEU A 74 -10.22 1.48 -8.65
C LEU A 74 -10.43 1.36 -10.16
N ASP A 75 -9.41 0.88 -10.87
CA ASP A 75 -9.44 0.72 -12.34
C ASP A 75 -10.50 -0.31 -12.76
N ARG A 76 -10.67 -1.40 -11.99
CA ARG A 76 -11.77 -2.37 -12.20
C ARG A 76 -13.14 -1.76 -11.94
N ILE A 77 -13.31 -1.01 -10.86
CA ILE A 77 -14.60 -0.39 -10.52
C ILE A 77 -15.00 0.61 -11.61
N ASN A 78 -14.06 1.45 -12.05
CA ASN A 78 -14.30 2.44 -13.09
C ASN A 78 -14.64 1.77 -14.44
N LYS A 79 -13.95 0.67 -14.78
CA LYS A 79 -14.23 -0.12 -16.00
C LYS A 79 -15.58 -0.85 -15.99
N ASN A 80 -16.13 -1.17 -14.81
CA ASN A 80 -17.43 -1.84 -14.69
C ASN A 80 -18.61 -0.85 -14.60
N SER A 81 -18.32 0.45 -14.46
CA SER A 81 -19.33 1.52 -14.36
C SER A 81 -19.59 2.23 -15.70
N ASN A 82 -18.97 1.76 -16.78
CA ASN A 82 -19.03 2.28 -18.15
C ASN A 82 -19.39 1.13 -19.09
#